data_AF-A0A957C436-F1
#
_entry.id   AF-A0A957C436-F1
#
_cell.length_a   1.000
_cell.length_b   1.000
_cell.length_c   1.000
_cell.angle_alpha   90.00
_cell.angle_beta   90.00
_cell.angle_gamma   90.00
#
_symmetry.space_group_name_H-M   'P 1'
#
loop_
_entity.id
_entity.type
_entity.pdbx_description
1 polymer ?
#
loop_
_entity_poly.entity_id
_entity_poly.type
_entity_poly.pdbx_seq_one_letter_code
_entity_poly.pdbx_strand_id
1 'polypeptide(L)'
;MSDKSDKPDLDLIQMVQNARMMHDDEAQPSQVPGVYWIEAKRQPGEYPEPTSRMGEWRVHTTVDVVDEIWAKIKQATQAGHLGYKSKVSTTAAQGQGHRDQRLICVRTYDADDSADVDRVRQALLKLGIAPDTMHYERM
;
A
#
# COMPACT_ATOMS: atom_id res chain seq x y z
N MET A 1 36.41 -10.74 24.95
CA MET A 1 35.03 -10.88 25.45
C MET A 1 34.45 -9.48 25.53
N SER A 2 33.43 -9.06 24.80
CA SER A 2 32.50 -9.72 23.90
C SER A 2 32.15 -8.72 22.79
N ASP A 3 32.08 -9.21 21.57
CA ASP A 3 31.42 -8.52 20.45
C ASP A 3 29.91 -8.55 20.74
N LYS A 4 29.35 -7.42 21.17
CA LYS A 4 27.90 -7.28 21.30
C LYS A 4 27.38 -7.13 19.88
N SER A 5 26.89 -8.22 19.32
CA SER A 5 26.19 -8.19 18.06
C SER A 5 24.98 -7.25 18.19
N ASP A 6 25.08 -6.05 17.61
CA ASP A 6 24.00 -5.10 17.31
C ASP A 6 23.02 -5.69 16.27
N LYS A 7 22.55 -6.90 16.51
CA LYS A 7 21.51 -7.52 15.70
C LYS A 7 20.19 -6.95 16.22
N PRO A 8 19.38 -6.32 15.36
CA PRO A 8 18.08 -5.83 15.76
C PRO A 8 17.27 -6.99 16.32
N ASP A 9 16.62 -6.77 17.47
CA ASP A 9 15.69 -7.72 18.06
C ASP A 9 14.50 -7.88 17.08
N LEU A 10 14.53 -8.98 16.33
CA LEU A 10 13.56 -9.26 15.28
C LEU A 10 12.16 -9.44 15.86
N ASP A 11 12.04 -9.93 17.10
CA ASP A 11 10.77 -10.13 17.78
C ASP A 11 10.18 -8.78 18.21
N LEU A 12 11.01 -7.87 18.73
CA LEU A 12 10.60 -6.50 19.03
C LEU A 12 10.19 -5.73 17.77
N ILE A 13 10.94 -5.87 16.68
CA ILE A 13 10.59 -5.28 15.37
C ILE A 13 9.24 -5.82 14.90
N GLN A 14 9.04 -7.13 14.98
CA GLN A 14 7.80 -7.75 14.55
C GLN A 14 6.62 -7.30 15.43
N MET A 15 6.82 -7.20 16.75
CA MET A 15 5.80 -6.72 17.68
C MET A 15 5.41 -5.26 17.40
N VAL A 16 6.39 -4.37 17.20
CA VAL A 16 6.15 -2.96 16.88
C VAL A 16 5.47 -2.81 15.51
N GLN A 17 5.87 -3.61 14.51
CA GLN A 17 5.21 -3.64 13.21
C GLN A 17 3.77 -4.13 13.32
N ASN A 18 3.52 -5.18 14.11
CA ASN A 18 2.18 -5.70 14.36
C ASN A 18 1.31 -4.67 15.08
N ALA A 19 1.83 -4.02 16.12
CA ALA A 19 1.11 -2.96 16.84
C ALA A 19 0.77 -1.78 15.93
N ARG A 20 1.73 -1.32 15.10
CA ARG A 20 1.48 -0.30 14.08
C ARG A 20 0.38 -0.73 13.09
N MET A 21 0.44 -1.98 12.60
CA MET A 21 -0.54 -2.50 11.65
C MET A 21 -1.93 -2.66 12.26
N MET A 22 -2.05 -2.99 13.55
CA MET A 22 -3.35 -3.00 14.23
C MET A 22 -3.97 -1.59 14.25
N HIS A 23 -3.17 -0.55 14.45
CA HIS A 23 -3.64 0.82 14.34
C HIS A 23 -4.03 1.20 12.90
N ASP A 24 -3.32 0.68 11.89
CA ASP A 24 -3.66 0.90 10.47
C ASP A 24 -4.97 0.22 10.06
N ASP A 25 -5.30 -0.92 10.67
CA ASP A 25 -6.50 -1.68 10.30
C ASP A 25 -7.78 -0.89 10.62
N GLU A 26 -7.77 -0.08 11.68
CA GLU A 26 -8.93 0.74 12.07
C GLU A 26 -8.84 2.19 11.56
N ALA A 27 -7.73 2.58 10.93
CA ALA A 27 -7.48 3.96 10.53
C ALA A 27 -8.34 4.39 9.33
N GLN A 28 -8.95 5.57 9.44
CA GLN A 28 -9.58 6.29 8.33
C GLN A 28 -8.60 7.35 7.80
N PRO A 29 -8.08 7.22 6.56
CA PRO A 29 -7.08 8.13 6.01
C PRO A 29 -7.45 9.61 6.09
N SER A 30 -8.73 9.96 5.96
CA SER A 30 -9.20 11.34 6.06
C SER A 30 -9.07 11.94 7.47
N GLN A 31 -9.03 11.11 8.51
CA GLN A 31 -9.05 11.51 9.92
C GLN A 31 -7.67 11.46 10.60
N VAL A 32 -6.66 10.89 9.94
CA VAL A 32 -5.31 10.79 10.53
C VAL A 32 -4.52 12.08 10.28
N PRO A 33 -4.12 12.81 11.33
CA PRO A 33 -3.34 14.04 11.17
C PRO A 33 -1.88 13.75 10.79
N GLY A 34 -1.28 14.67 10.03
CA GLY A 34 0.15 14.63 9.70
C GLY A 34 0.52 13.63 8.59
N VAL A 35 1.79 13.65 8.18
CA VAL A 35 2.29 12.81 7.08
C VAL A 35 2.44 11.37 7.56
N TYR A 36 1.46 10.54 7.25
CA TYR A 36 1.42 9.13 7.61
C TYR A 36 1.00 8.28 6.41
N TRP A 37 1.42 7.02 6.42
CA TRP A 37 1.02 6.01 5.44
C TRP A 37 0.39 4.84 6.17
N ILE A 38 -0.92 4.66 5.98
CA ILE A 38 -1.68 3.50 6.46
C ILE A 38 -1.39 2.36 5.48
N GLU A 39 -1.06 1.18 5.98
CA GLU A 39 -0.72 0.03 5.15
C GLU A 39 -1.72 -1.13 5.29
N ALA A 40 -1.89 -1.87 4.20
CA ALA A 40 -2.58 -3.15 4.17
C ALA A 40 -1.68 -4.18 3.49
N LYS A 41 -1.48 -5.33 4.13
CA LYS A 41 -0.70 -6.44 3.56
C LYS A 41 -1.64 -7.54 3.08
N ARG A 42 -1.22 -8.18 1.99
CA ARG A 42 -1.81 -9.43 1.54
C ARG A 42 -1.64 -10.52 2.60
N GLN A 43 -2.65 -11.37 2.78
CA GLN A 43 -2.49 -12.55 3.62
C GLN A 43 -1.36 -13.46 3.08
N PRO A 44 -0.56 -14.10 3.95
CA PRO A 44 0.47 -15.04 3.52
C PRO A 44 -0.10 -16.11 2.57
N GLY A 45 0.63 -16.41 1.49
CA GLY A 45 0.17 -17.35 0.47
C GLY A 45 1.12 -17.40 -0.73
N GLU A 46 0.63 -17.87 -1.87
CA GLU A 46 1.43 -18.15 -3.08
C GLU A 46 1.89 -16.91 -3.87
N TYR A 47 1.70 -15.70 -3.34
CA TYR A 47 2.14 -14.51 -4.05
C TYR A 47 3.66 -14.37 -3.97
N PRO A 48 4.36 -14.11 -5.08
CA PRO A 48 5.82 -14.02 -5.07
C PRO A 48 6.33 -12.90 -4.15
N GLU A 49 7.49 -13.15 -3.54
CA GLU A 49 8.21 -12.12 -2.80
C GLU A 49 8.66 -10.97 -3.73
N PRO A 50 8.67 -9.71 -3.27
CA PRO A 50 9.09 -8.58 -4.08
C PRO A 50 10.53 -8.71 -4.57
N THR A 51 10.76 -8.43 -5.86
CA THR A 51 12.10 -8.36 -6.45
C THR A 51 12.67 -6.95 -6.39
N SER A 52 13.92 -6.76 -6.84
CA SER A 52 14.53 -5.44 -6.99
C SER A 52 13.88 -4.58 -8.08
N ARG A 53 12.97 -5.14 -8.89
CA ARG A 53 12.24 -4.46 -9.96
C ARG A 53 10.78 -4.26 -9.60
N MET A 54 10.43 -4.16 -8.31
CA MET A 54 9.04 -3.96 -7.90
C MET A 54 8.43 -2.72 -8.58
N GLY A 55 7.11 -2.66 -8.62
CA GLY A 55 6.40 -1.49 -9.12
C GLY A 55 5.13 -1.23 -8.34
N GLU A 56 4.43 -0.15 -8.69
CA GLU A 56 3.19 0.21 -8.04
C GLU A 56 2.19 0.88 -8.98
N TRP A 57 0.93 0.49 -8.85
CA TRP A 57 -0.20 1.28 -9.33
C TRP A 57 -0.44 2.43 -8.35
N ARG A 58 -0.40 3.67 -8.84
CA ARG A 58 -0.65 4.89 -8.10
C ARG A 58 -2.01 5.45 -8.47
N VAL A 59 -2.95 5.36 -7.52
CA VAL A 59 -4.31 5.88 -7.63
C VAL A 59 -4.37 7.24 -6.94
N HIS A 60 -4.62 8.28 -7.72
CA HIS A 60 -4.84 9.64 -7.23
C HIS A 60 -6.29 9.81 -6.81
N THR A 61 -6.50 10.37 -5.63
CA THR A 61 -7.83 10.63 -5.08
C THR A 61 -7.82 11.89 -4.22
N THR A 62 -8.94 12.21 -3.59
CA THR A 62 -9.10 13.35 -2.69
C THR A 62 -9.56 12.91 -1.31
N VAL A 63 -9.36 13.77 -0.32
CA VAL A 63 -9.77 13.55 1.07
C VAL A 63 -11.25 13.20 1.22
N ASP A 64 -12.12 13.70 0.34
CA ASP A 64 -13.57 13.49 0.42
C ASP A 64 -13.99 12.05 0.09
N VAL A 65 -13.19 11.33 -0.71
CA VAL A 65 -13.54 9.97 -1.20
C VAL A 65 -12.46 8.94 -0.89
N VAL A 66 -11.33 9.34 -0.30
CA VAL A 66 -10.19 8.46 0.00
C VAL A 66 -10.57 7.29 0.89
N ASP A 67 -11.44 7.48 1.88
CA ASP A 67 -11.80 6.42 2.84
C ASP A 67 -12.58 5.29 2.15
N GLU A 68 -13.52 5.63 1.28
CA GLU A 68 -14.30 4.65 0.51
C GLU A 68 -13.39 3.85 -0.43
N ILE A 69 -12.51 4.55 -1.16
CA ILE A 69 -11.58 3.91 -2.10
C ILE A 69 -10.58 3.04 -1.32
N TRP A 70 -10.06 3.53 -0.20
CA TRP A 70 -9.12 2.80 0.64
C TRP A 70 -9.75 1.54 1.21
N ALA A 71 -10.99 1.59 1.71
CA ALA A 71 -11.67 0.42 2.23
C ALA A 71 -11.75 -0.71 1.19
N LYS A 72 -12.10 -0.38 -0.07
CA LYS A 72 -12.15 -1.34 -1.19
C LYS A 72 -10.76 -1.93 -1.49
N ILE A 73 -9.75 -1.08 -1.61
CA ILE A 73 -8.38 -1.51 -1.92
C ILE A 73 -7.79 -2.35 -0.78
N LYS A 74 -7.96 -1.91 0.46
CA LYS A 74 -7.52 -2.61 1.67
C LYS A 74 -8.09 -4.03 1.71
N GLN A 75 -9.40 -4.17 1.58
CA GLN A 75 -10.07 -5.47 1.60
C GLN A 75 -9.58 -6.36 0.45
N ALA A 76 -9.46 -5.82 -0.77
CA ALA A 76 -8.99 -6.58 -1.93
C ALA A 76 -7.51 -7.00 -1.80
N THR A 77 -6.67 -6.18 -1.18
CA THR A 77 -5.27 -6.53 -0.89
C THR A 77 -5.20 -7.64 0.14
N GLN A 78 -5.91 -7.52 1.26
CA GLN A 78 -5.95 -8.54 2.31
C GLN A 78 -6.46 -9.89 1.76
N ALA A 79 -7.48 -9.87 0.89
CA ALA A 79 -8.03 -11.04 0.21
C ALA A 79 -7.13 -11.61 -0.91
N GLY A 80 -5.99 -10.99 -1.21
CA GLY A 80 -5.05 -11.47 -2.23
C GLY A 80 -5.46 -11.22 -3.68
N HIS A 81 -6.40 -10.30 -3.92
CA HIS A 81 -6.79 -9.91 -5.27
C HIS A 81 -5.84 -8.89 -5.89
N LEU A 82 -5.12 -8.12 -5.08
CA LEU A 82 -4.13 -7.14 -5.54
C LEU A 82 -2.71 -7.67 -5.38
N GLY A 83 -1.71 -6.78 -5.32
CA GLY A 83 -0.31 -7.17 -5.13
C GLY A 83 0.02 -7.51 -3.67
N TYR A 84 1.29 -7.44 -3.27
CA TYR A 84 1.71 -7.87 -1.92
C TYR A 84 1.35 -6.87 -0.82
N LYS A 85 1.22 -5.58 -1.18
CA LYS A 85 0.97 -4.50 -0.23
C LYS A 85 0.27 -3.32 -0.88
N SER A 86 -0.61 -2.68 -0.13
CA SER A 86 -1.15 -1.36 -0.45
C SER A 86 -0.87 -0.37 0.67
N LYS A 87 -0.76 0.91 0.32
CA LYS A 87 -0.60 2.00 1.27
C LYS A 87 -1.35 3.23 0.80
N VAL A 88 -1.86 4.02 1.74
CA VAL A 88 -2.56 5.29 1.46
C VAL A 88 -1.96 6.42 2.28
N SER A 89 -1.76 7.57 1.64
CA SER A 89 -1.30 8.78 2.32
C SER A 89 -2.45 9.40 3.12
N THR A 90 -2.16 9.90 4.32
CA THR A 90 -3.13 10.61 5.16
C THR A 90 -3.18 12.11 4.88
N THR A 91 -2.13 12.63 4.22
CA THR A 91 -2.03 13.99 3.70
C THR A 91 -1.71 13.99 2.21
N ALA A 92 -1.73 15.17 1.60
CA ALA A 92 -1.11 15.37 0.29
C ALA A 92 0.34 14.87 0.33
N ALA A 93 0.73 14.11 -0.69
CA ALA A 93 2.11 13.64 -0.81
C ALA A 93 3.05 14.84 -0.99
N GLN A 94 4.32 14.71 -0.59
CA GLN A 94 5.28 15.79 -0.82
C GLN A 94 5.40 16.11 -2.31
N GLY A 95 5.23 17.38 -2.67
CA GLY A 95 5.22 17.84 -4.07
C GLY A 95 3.87 17.74 -4.78
N GLN A 96 2.82 17.21 -4.15
CA GLN A 96 1.45 17.27 -4.67
C GLN A 96 0.79 18.61 -4.30
N GLY A 97 0.32 19.33 -5.32
CA GLY A 97 0.00 20.76 -5.22
C GLY A 97 -1.21 21.12 -4.37
N HIS A 98 -2.22 20.24 -4.24
CA HIS A 98 -3.45 20.55 -3.51
C HIS A 98 -3.54 19.78 -2.19
N ARG A 99 -3.84 20.47 -1.08
CA ARG A 99 -3.94 19.90 0.28
C ARG A 99 -4.93 18.72 0.40
N ASP A 100 -5.91 18.69 -0.49
CA ASP A 100 -6.97 17.68 -0.51
C ASP A 100 -6.55 16.42 -1.25
N GLN A 101 -5.42 16.42 -1.98
CA GLN A 101 -4.94 15.23 -2.69
C GLN A 101 -4.54 14.13 -1.72
N ARG A 102 -4.81 12.90 -2.14
CA ARG A 102 -4.44 11.67 -1.45
C ARG A 102 -3.92 10.70 -2.50
N LEU A 103 -2.95 9.88 -2.12
CA LEU A 103 -2.33 8.90 -2.99
C LEU A 103 -2.48 7.51 -2.37
N ILE A 104 -2.99 6.57 -3.16
CA ILE A 104 -2.99 5.15 -2.81
C ILE A 104 -2.02 4.43 -3.75
N CYS A 105 -1.07 3.70 -3.17
CA CYS A 105 -0.13 2.86 -3.91
C CYS A 105 -0.50 1.39 -3.71
N VAL A 106 -0.56 0.62 -4.80
CA VAL A 106 -0.77 -0.83 -4.80
C VAL A 106 0.45 -1.49 -5.44
N ARG A 107 1.23 -2.21 -4.65
CA ARG A 107 2.57 -2.68 -5.05
C ARG A 107 2.55 -4.07 -5.65
N THR A 108 3.14 -4.22 -6.82
CA THR A 108 3.40 -5.50 -7.50
C THR A 108 4.81 -6.00 -7.16
N TYR A 109 5.03 -7.31 -7.24
CA TYR A 109 6.30 -7.89 -6.79
C TYR A 109 7.44 -7.64 -7.79
N ASP A 110 7.14 -7.65 -9.09
CA ASP A 110 8.08 -7.40 -10.18
C ASP A 110 7.34 -6.67 -11.32
N ALA A 111 7.92 -5.60 -11.83
CA ALA A 111 7.36 -4.78 -12.90
C ALA A 111 7.54 -5.41 -14.29
N ASP A 112 8.42 -6.41 -14.42
CA ASP A 112 8.59 -7.17 -15.66
C ASP A 112 7.59 -8.32 -15.80
N ASP A 113 6.92 -8.71 -14.71
CA ASP A 113 5.76 -9.60 -14.81
C ASP A 113 4.53 -8.81 -15.29
N SER A 114 4.49 -8.57 -16.59
CA SER A 114 3.37 -7.91 -17.25
C SER A 114 2.02 -8.60 -17.00
N ALA A 115 2.00 -9.92 -16.75
CA ALA A 115 0.78 -10.67 -16.48
C ALA A 115 0.23 -10.33 -15.09
N ASP A 116 1.08 -10.29 -14.06
CA ASP A 116 0.66 -9.84 -12.73
C ASP A 116 0.30 -8.35 -12.71
N VAL A 117 1.08 -7.50 -13.40
CA VAL A 117 0.78 -6.07 -13.50
C VAL A 117 -0.61 -5.82 -14.11
N ASP A 118 -0.96 -6.49 -15.22
CA ASP A 118 -2.29 -6.38 -15.79
C ASP A 118 -3.36 -7.05 -14.91
N ARG A 119 -3.09 -8.21 -14.29
CA ARG A 119 -4.01 -8.85 -13.35
C ARG A 119 -4.41 -7.90 -12.21
N VAL A 120 -3.45 -7.19 -11.62
CA VAL A 120 -3.69 -6.19 -10.57
C VAL A 120 -4.47 -4.99 -11.14
N ARG A 121 -4.14 -4.53 -12.35
CA ARG A 121 -4.91 -3.48 -13.04
C ARG A 121 -6.37 -3.86 -13.21
N GLN A 122 -6.64 -5.05 -13.75
CA GLN A 122 -8.00 -5.54 -13.96
C GLN A 122 -8.77 -5.68 -12.64
N ALA A 123 -8.09 -6.10 -11.57
CA ALA A 123 -8.70 -6.13 -10.24
C ALA A 123 -9.07 -4.71 -9.74
N LEU A 124 -8.21 -3.71 -9.92
CA LEU A 124 -8.53 -2.31 -9.59
C LEU A 124 -9.73 -1.79 -10.40
N LEU A 125 -9.81 -2.11 -11.69
CA LEU A 125 -10.97 -1.73 -12.52
C LEU A 125 -12.27 -2.38 -12.03
N LYS A 126 -12.23 -3.66 -11.63
CA LYS A 126 -13.38 -4.36 -11.05
C LYS A 126 -13.85 -3.77 -9.71
N LEU A 127 -12.96 -3.12 -8.97
CA LEU A 127 -13.31 -2.36 -7.75
C LEU A 127 -13.93 -0.99 -8.05
N GLY A 128 -14.02 -0.60 -9.33
CA GLY A 128 -14.58 0.69 -9.75
C GLY A 128 -13.56 1.83 -9.73
N ILE A 129 -12.25 1.54 -9.68
CA ILE A 129 -11.22 2.58 -9.76
C ILE A 129 -11.14 3.05 -11.22
N ALA A 130 -11.30 4.35 -11.42
CA ALA A 130 -11.34 4.93 -12.77
C ALA A 130 -9.95 4.87 -13.44
N PRO A 131 -9.85 4.41 -14.71
CA PRO A 131 -8.57 4.24 -15.40
C PRO A 131 -7.69 5.50 -15.47
N ASP A 132 -8.31 6.68 -15.57
CA ASP A 132 -7.66 7.99 -15.66
C ASP A 132 -7.11 8.51 -14.33
N THR A 133 -7.54 7.92 -13.21
CA THR A 133 -7.04 8.24 -11.86
C THR A 133 -5.81 7.44 -11.48
N MET A 134 -5.44 6.42 -12.26
CA MET A 134 -4.33 5.52 -11.94
C MET A 134 -3.25 5.46 -13.01
N HIS A 135 -2.00 5.38 -12.58
CA HIS A 135 -0.86 5.12 -13.45
C HIS A 135 0.08 4.11 -12.80
N TYR A 136 0.85 3.39 -13.61
CA TYR A 136 1.83 2.43 -13.11
C TYR A 136 3.22 3.04 -13.10
N GLU A 137 3.94 2.87 -11.99
CA GLU A 137 5.32 3.30 -11.83
C GLU A 137 6.22 2.10 -11.51
N ARG A 138 7.36 2.04 -12.19
CA ARG A 138 8.43 1.07 -11.94
C ARG A 138 9.40 1.68 -10.92
N MET A 139 9.87 0.89 -9.96
CA MET A 139 10.77 1.33 -8.88
C MET A 139 12.20 0.82 -9.06
#